data_AF-A0A8H4RQ74-F1
#
_entry.id   AF-A0A8H4RQ74-F1
#
_cell.length_a   1.000
_cell.length_b   1.000
_cell.length_c   1.000
_cell.angle_alpha   90.00
_cell.angle_beta   90.00
_cell.angle_gamma   90.00
#
_symmetry.space_group_name_H-M   'P 1'
#
loop_
_entity.id
_entity.type
_entity.pdbx_description
1 polymer ?
#
loop_
_entity_poly.entity_id
_entity_poly.type
_entity_poly.pdbx_seq_one_letter_code
_entity_poly.pdbx_strand_id
1 'polypeptide(L)'
;MKLIEETFPTRDMTIAKRFHAANANFTIGHEDNLETTSTQLNFSTVGLDLEDSLKDFGHAHIDGRDNLDAYTAMFSLSHLPTDYFRFNLTSIRATCITSTFAALVFKGCHPHFGCGAGL
;
A
#
# COMPACT_ATOMS: atom_id res chain seq x y z
N MET A 1 -4.48 -8.72 -20.81
CA MET A 1 -5.64 -9.61 -21.04
C MET A 1 -5.40 -10.64 -22.15
N LYS A 2 -4.99 -10.22 -23.36
CA LYS A 2 -4.74 -11.11 -24.52
C LYS A 2 -3.83 -12.31 -24.24
N LEU A 3 -2.74 -12.09 -23.49
CA LEU A 3 -1.77 -13.12 -23.10
C LEU A 3 -2.37 -14.27 -22.27
N ILE A 4 -3.32 -13.97 -21.37
CA ILE A 4 -3.95 -14.98 -20.49
C ILE A 4 -4.99 -15.80 -21.29
N GLU A 5 -5.69 -15.16 -22.21
CA GLU A 5 -6.62 -15.82 -23.14
C GLU A 5 -5.88 -16.75 -24.12
N GLU A 6 -4.69 -16.35 -24.58
CA GLU A 6 -3.83 -17.17 -25.44
C GLU A 6 -3.20 -18.35 -24.68
N THR A 7 -2.90 -18.19 -23.39
CA THR A 7 -2.25 -19.24 -22.57
C THR A 7 -3.23 -20.30 -22.06
N PHE A 8 -4.50 -19.94 -21.83
CA PHE A 8 -5.52 -20.86 -21.29
C PHE A 8 -6.86 -20.80 -22.06
N PRO A 9 -6.89 -21.20 -23.34
CA PRO A 9 -8.02 -20.96 -24.23
C PRO A 9 -9.31 -21.72 -23.88
N THR A 10 -9.25 -22.75 -23.03
CA THR A 10 -10.38 -23.64 -22.71
C THR A 10 -10.92 -23.50 -21.29
N ARG A 11 -10.32 -22.65 -20.43
CA ARG A 11 -10.78 -22.46 -19.04
C ARG A 11 -11.86 -21.38 -18.96
N ASP A 12 -12.74 -21.51 -17.97
CA ASP A 12 -13.60 -20.39 -17.57
C ASP A 12 -12.72 -19.24 -17.09
N MET A 13 -12.60 -18.24 -17.96
CA MET A 13 -11.73 -17.10 -17.75
C MET A 13 -12.31 -16.10 -16.75
N THR A 14 -13.54 -16.29 -16.26
CA THR A 14 -14.19 -15.34 -15.33
C THR A 14 -13.38 -15.18 -14.04
N ILE A 15 -13.00 -16.31 -13.42
CA ILE A 15 -12.20 -16.31 -12.19
C ILE A 15 -10.78 -15.83 -12.48
N ALA A 16 -10.17 -16.28 -13.58
CA ALA A 16 -8.82 -15.85 -13.96
C ALA A 16 -8.74 -14.35 -14.30
N LYS A 17 -9.78 -13.77 -14.91
CA LYS A 17 -9.91 -12.34 -15.19
C LYS A 17 -10.13 -11.54 -13.92
N ARG A 18 -10.97 -12.02 -12.99
CA ARG A 18 -11.14 -11.40 -11.66
C ARG A 18 -9.85 -11.44 -10.85
N PHE A 19 -9.18 -12.59 -10.84
CA PHE A 19 -7.89 -12.76 -10.17
C PHE A 19 -6.81 -11.91 -10.83
N HIS A 20 -6.75 -11.85 -12.16
CA HIS A 20 -5.83 -10.96 -12.86
C HIS A 20 -6.15 -9.50 -12.60
N ALA A 21 -7.41 -9.06 -12.62
CA ALA A 21 -7.75 -7.68 -12.26
C ALA A 21 -7.28 -7.35 -10.83
N ALA A 22 -7.60 -8.21 -9.85
CA ALA A 22 -7.16 -8.02 -8.47
C ALA A 22 -5.63 -8.01 -8.29
N ASN A 23 -4.88 -8.80 -9.09
CA ASN A 23 -3.43 -8.95 -8.95
C ASN A 23 -2.60 -8.14 -9.96
N ALA A 24 -3.20 -7.62 -11.04
CA ALA A 24 -2.57 -6.76 -12.04
C ALA A 24 -2.67 -5.28 -11.67
N ASN A 25 -3.22 -4.97 -10.49
CA ASN A 25 -3.52 -3.63 -9.98
C ASN A 25 -2.30 -2.73 -9.69
N PHE A 26 -1.11 -3.08 -10.17
CA PHE A 26 0.02 -2.15 -10.19
C PHE A 26 -0.09 -1.16 -11.38
N THR A 27 -1.27 -0.58 -11.61
CA THR A 27 -1.46 0.53 -12.55
C THR A 27 -1.20 1.86 -11.81
N ILE A 28 0.09 2.10 -11.54
CA ILE A 28 0.60 3.24 -10.79
C ILE A 28 0.03 4.56 -11.35
N GLY A 29 -0.79 5.24 -10.56
CA GLY A 29 -1.37 6.56 -10.82
C GLY A 29 -2.25 6.67 -12.06
N HIS A 30 -2.69 5.56 -12.64
CA HIS A 30 -3.65 5.57 -13.76
C HIS A 30 -5.00 6.10 -13.28
N GLU A 31 -5.62 7.01 -14.03
CA GLU A 31 -6.86 7.70 -13.62
C GLU A 31 -8.05 6.76 -13.35
N ASP A 32 -8.13 5.66 -14.10
CA ASP A 32 -9.13 4.60 -13.87
C ASP A 32 -8.77 3.60 -12.75
N ASN A 33 -7.61 3.74 -12.09
CA ASN A 33 -7.21 2.85 -10.99
C ASN A 33 -7.84 3.31 -9.67
N LEU A 34 -8.88 2.60 -9.26
CA LEU A 34 -9.59 2.84 -8.00
C LEU A 34 -8.99 2.10 -6.80
N GLU A 35 -7.87 1.42 -6.99
CA GLU A 35 -7.29 0.52 -5.99
C GLU A 35 -6.23 1.25 -5.17
N THR A 36 -6.18 0.94 -3.89
CA THR A 36 -5.19 1.56 -3.00
C THR A 36 -3.85 0.87 -3.20
N THR A 37 -2.94 1.56 -3.88
CA THR A 37 -1.56 1.16 -4.13
C THR A 37 -0.61 2.15 -3.48
N SER A 38 0.27 1.66 -2.61
CA SER A 38 1.36 2.42 -2.01
C SER A 38 2.61 1.56 -1.90
N THR A 39 3.77 2.20 -1.86
CA THR A 39 5.03 1.54 -1.50
C THR A 39 5.66 2.26 -0.33
N GLN A 40 6.30 1.52 0.56
CA GLN A 40 6.92 2.06 1.76
C GLN A 40 8.39 1.61 1.80
N LEU A 41 9.28 2.59 2.01
CA LEU A 41 10.68 2.36 2.26
C LEU A 41 10.96 2.56 3.75
N ASN A 42 11.29 1.45 4.40
CA ASN A 42 11.71 1.39 5.79
C ASN A 42 13.19 1.04 5.86
N PHE A 43 13.85 1.47 6.94
CA PHE A 43 15.22 1.08 7.23
C PHE A 43 15.22 0.24 8.51
N SER A 44 15.67 -1.00 8.41
CA SER A 44 15.84 -1.87 9.57
C SER A 44 17.31 -2.04 9.90
N THR A 45 17.62 -2.33 11.16
CA THR A 45 19.00 -2.58 11.58
C THR A 45 19.51 -3.89 10.97
N VAL A 46 20.74 -3.89 10.47
CA VAL A 46 21.39 -5.08 9.92
C VAL A 46 21.40 -6.21 10.96
N GLY A 47 20.99 -7.41 10.56
CA GLY A 47 20.95 -8.58 11.43
C GLY A 47 19.65 -8.77 12.22
N LEU A 48 18.65 -7.90 12.04
CA LEU A 48 17.29 -8.16 12.49
C LEU A 48 16.55 -9.04 11.49
N ASP A 49 15.82 -10.02 11.99
CA ASP A 49 14.91 -10.83 11.17
C ASP A 49 13.71 -9.99 10.71
N LEU A 50 13.38 -10.07 9.42
CA LEU A 50 12.25 -9.35 8.79
C LEU A 50 11.00 -10.24 8.65
N GLU A 51 11.00 -11.41 9.31
CA GLU A 51 9.96 -12.46 9.22
C GLU A 51 8.50 -11.98 9.31
N ASP A 52 8.22 -10.82 9.93
CA ASP A 52 6.87 -10.26 10.17
C ASP A 52 6.56 -8.97 9.37
N SER A 53 7.24 -8.72 8.24
CA SER A 53 7.17 -7.43 7.53
C SER A 53 5.94 -7.23 6.61
N LEU A 54 5.13 -8.26 6.36
CA LEU A 54 3.89 -8.15 5.60
C LEU A 54 2.70 -8.15 6.56
N LYS A 55 2.39 -6.97 7.12
CA LYS A 55 1.23 -6.78 7.98
C LYS A 55 -0.03 -6.49 7.17
N ASP A 56 -1.16 -6.76 7.82
CA ASP A 56 -2.49 -6.49 7.33
C ASP A 56 -2.69 -4.99 7.07
N PHE A 57 -3.28 -4.63 5.93
CA PHE A 57 -3.50 -3.24 5.56
C PHE A 57 -4.63 -2.63 6.39
N GLY A 58 -4.43 -1.41 6.89
CA GLY A 58 -5.48 -0.62 7.55
C GLY A 58 -5.59 -0.79 9.06
N HIS A 59 -4.87 -1.74 9.67
CA HIS A 59 -4.79 -1.84 11.13
C HIS A 59 -3.73 -0.92 11.72
N ALA A 60 -4.03 -0.34 12.88
CA ALA A 60 -3.07 0.45 13.66
C ALA A 60 -1.89 -0.41 14.10
N HIS A 61 -0.68 -0.01 13.71
CA HIS A 61 0.55 -0.71 14.06
C HIS A 61 1.74 0.24 14.26
N ILE A 62 2.84 -0.33 14.76
CA ILE A 62 4.16 0.28 14.75
C ILE A 62 5.10 -0.62 13.95
N ASP A 63 6.08 0.00 13.31
CA ASP A 63 7.19 -0.68 12.65
C ASP A 63 8.32 -0.86 13.67
N GLY A 64 8.04 -1.66 14.71
CA GLY A 64 8.93 -1.77 15.88
C GLY A 64 10.31 -2.37 15.63
N ARG A 65 10.54 -2.96 14.45
CA ARG A 65 11.86 -3.48 14.02
C ARG A 65 12.64 -2.51 13.13
N ASP A 66 12.05 -1.35 12.80
CA ASP A 66 12.76 -0.31 12.07
C ASP A 66 13.77 0.41 12.96
N ASN A 67 14.82 0.93 12.33
CA ASN A 67 15.77 1.82 12.96
C ASN A 67 15.05 3.09 13.44
N LEU A 68 15.02 3.30 14.76
CA LEU A 68 14.36 4.43 15.42
C LEU A 68 14.91 5.79 14.96
N ASP A 69 16.17 5.84 14.52
CA ASP A 69 16.81 7.06 14.03
C ASP A 69 16.52 7.33 12.55
N ALA A 70 16.08 6.32 11.80
CA ALA A 70 15.70 6.48 10.40
C ALA A 70 14.27 7.01 10.24
N TYR A 71 13.99 7.58 9.08
CA TYR A 71 12.63 7.93 8.66
C TYR A 71 12.11 6.88 7.68
N THR A 72 10.82 6.63 7.75
CA THR A 72 10.05 5.89 6.76
C THR A 72 9.56 6.86 5.69
N ALA A 73 9.64 6.44 4.43
CA ALA A 73 9.02 7.14 3.31
C ALA A 73 7.96 6.26 2.65
N MET A 74 6.70 6.70 2.66
CA MET A 74 5.60 6.05 1.95
C MET A 74 5.21 6.87 0.73
N PHE A 75 5.18 6.24 -0.44
CA PHE A 75 4.75 6.85 -1.69
C PHE A 75 3.34 6.38 -2.03
N SER A 76 2.44 7.33 -2.24
CA SER A 76 1.10 7.04 -2.74
C SER A 76 1.16 6.87 -4.25
N LEU A 77 0.83 5.67 -4.72
CA LEU A 77 0.84 5.30 -6.13
C LEU A 77 -0.59 5.17 -6.69
N SER A 78 -1.60 5.54 -5.90
CA SER A 78 -3.01 5.39 -6.24
C SER A 78 -3.55 6.64 -6.91
N HIS A 79 -4.54 6.49 -7.81
CA HIS A 79 -5.33 7.61 -8.33
C HIS A 79 -6.71 7.65 -7.65
N LEU A 80 -6.73 8.05 -6.39
CA LEU A 80 -7.95 8.06 -5.59
C LEU A 80 -8.57 9.47 -5.56
N PRO A 81 -9.90 9.57 -5.40
CA PRO A 81 -10.54 10.86 -5.16
C PRO A 81 -9.91 11.59 -3.98
N THR A 82 -9.99 12.93 -4.02
CA THR A 82 -9.53 13.75 -2.88
C THR A 82 -10.24 13.32 -1.59
N ASP A 83 -9.50 13.28 -0.48
CA ASP A 83 -9.94 12.86 0.85
C ASP A 83 -10.37 11.39 1.01
N TYR A 84 -10.21 10.56 -0.03
CA TYR A 84 -10.55 9.14 0.02
C TYR A 84 -9.60 8.35 0.93
N PHE A 85 -8.29 8.40 0.66
CA PHE A 85 -7.28 7.79 1.53
C PHE A 85 -6.72 8.79 2.55
N ARG A 86 -6.64 8.36 3.81
CA ARG A 86 -6.08 9.14 4.91
C ARG A 86 -5.08 8.30 5.68
N PHE A 87 -3.90 8.84 5.91
CA PHE A 87 -2.89 8.25 6.76
C PHE A 87 -2.93 8.91 8.14
N ASN A 88 -2.95 8.13 9.21
CA ASN A 88 -3.09 8.63 10.56
C ASN A 88 -1.85 8.30 11.38
N LEU A 89 -1.29 9.30 12.06
CA LEU A 89 -0.22 9.20 13.05
C LEU A 89 -0.84 9.51 14.43
N THR A 90 -1.27 8.47 15.15
CA THR A 90 -2.16 8.64 16.31
C THR A 90 -1.47 9.27 17.52
N SER A 91 -0.18 8.99 17.69
CA SER A 91 0.66 9.55 18.77
C SER A 91 0.77 11.07 18.73
N ILE A 92 0.71 11.67 17.53
CA ILE A 92 0.76 13.13 17.35
C ILE A 92 -0.59 13.71 16.88
N ARG A 93 -1.65 12.89 16.84
CA ARG A 93 -2.99 13.27 16.39
C ARG A 93 -3.00 13.96 15.02
N ALA A 94 -2.14 13.48 14.11
CA ALA A 94 -2.05 14.01 12.75
C ALA A 94 -2.75 13.06 11.77
N THR A 95 -3.51 13.64 10.84
CA THR A 95 -4.10 12.95 9.70
C THR A 95 -3.59 13.61 8.43
N CYS A 96 -3.01 12.81 7.54
CA CYS A 96 -2.44 13.24 6.28
C CYS A 96 -3.29 12.70 5.13
N ILE A 97 -3.81 13.58 4.29
CA ILE A 97 -4.47 13.21 3.04
C ILE A 97 -3.37 13.04 1.99
N THR A 98 -3.31 11.89 1.33
CA THR A 98 -2.29 11.65 0.29
C THR A 98 -2.89 11.87 -1.09
N SER A 99 -2.22 12.68 -1.91
CA SER A 99 -2.50 12.77 -3.34
C SER A 99 -1.71 11.72 -4.12
N THR A 100 -2.10 11.45 -5.36
CA THR A 100 -1.33 10.61 -6.28
C THR A 100 0.10 11.12 -6.41
N PHE A 101 1.07 10.22 -6.30
CA PHE A 101 2.52 10.50 -6.32
C PHE A 101 3.03 11.40 -5.19
N ALA A 102 2.21 11.66 -4.17
CA ALA A 102 2.69 12.29 -2.96
C ALA A 102 3.55 11.30 -2.16
N ALA A 103 4.52 11.84 -1.43
CA ALA A 103 5.30 11.11 -0.45
C ALA A 103 4.96 11.59 0.96
N LEU A 104 4.78 10.65 1.88
CA LEU A 104 4.68 10.90 3.31
C LEU A 104 5.97 10.44 3.98
N VAL A 105 6.62 11.34 4.73
CA VAL A 105 7.82 11.03 5.51
C VAL A 105 7.45 11.08 6.99
N PHE A 106 7.67 9.98 7.70
CA PHE A 106 7.30 9.85 9.11
C PHE A 106 8.25 8.90 9.83
N LYS A 107 8.09 8.81 11.16
CA LYS A 107 8.82 7.86 11.99
C LYS A 107 7.96 6.60 12.18
N GLY A 108 8.38 5.45 11.63
CA GLY A 108 7.64 4.18 11.70
C GLY A 108 7.36 3.67 13.11
N CYS A 109 8.12 4.13 14.11
CA CYS A 109 7.90 3.83 15.52
C CYS A 109 6.68 4.55 16.15
N HIS A 110 6.12 5.56 15.47
CA HIS A 110 4.86 6.17 15.89
C HIS A 110 3.69 5.27 15.44
N PRO A 111 2.70 4.99 16.31
CA PRO A 111 1.54 4.20 15.91
C PRO A 111 0.79 4.86 14.75
N HIS A 112 0.60 4.11 13.67
CA HIS A 112 0.05 4.62 12.43
C HIS A 112 -0.81 3.61 11.68
N PHE A 113 -1.67 4.12 10.77
CA PHE A 113 -2.47 3.31 9.84
C PHE A 113 -3.03 4.15 8.69
N GLY A 114 -3.27 3.50 7.55
CA GLY A 114 -4.09 4.05 6.47
C GLY A 114 -5.57 3.72 6.67
N CYS A 115 -6.47 4.61 6.28
CA CYS A 115 -7.89 4.33 6.14
C CYS A 115 -8.41 4.87 4.81
N GLY A 116 -9.49 4.27 4.30
CA GLY A 116 -10.06 4.66 3.01
C GLY A 116 -9.85 3.68 1.88
N ALA A 117 -9.09 2.59 2.04
CA ALA A 117 -9.30 1.43 1.17
C ALA A 117 -10.59 0.75 1.63
N GLY A 118 -11.54 0.54 0.73
CA GLY A 118 -12.79 -0.14 1.06
C GLY A 118 -12.56 -1.49 1.75
N LEU A 119 -13.54 -1.88 2.58
CA LEU A 119 -13.71 -3.27 3.04
C LEU A 119 -13.86 -4.23 1.86
#